data_AF-A0A0A0U6N8-F1
#
_entry.id   AF-A0A0A0U6N8-F1
#
_cell.length_a   1.000
_cell.length_b   1.000
_cell.length_c   1.000
_cell.angle_alpha   90.00
_cell.angle_beta   90.00
_cell.angle_gamma   90.00
#
_symmetry.space_group_name_H-M   'P 1'
#
loop_
_entity.id
_entity.type
_entity.pdbx_description
1 polymer ?
#
loop_
_entity_poly.entity_id
_entity_poly.type
_entity_poly.pdbx_seq_one_letter_code
_entity_poly.pdbx_strand_id
1 'polypeptide(L)'
;DKIPFHPFFTFKDLIGGVILMFFLTILTLTNPYLLGDPDNFIPANPLVTPVHIQPEWYFLFAYAILRSIPNKLGGVIALVMSILILIILPFTFNKKIQGIQFYPINQIMF
;
A
#
# COMPACT_ATOMS: atom_id res chain seq x y z
N ASP A 1 10.76 30.85 5.19
CA ASP A 1 10.68 30.91 6.66
C ASP A 1 10.57 29.53 7.27
N LYS A 2 11.26 29.27 8.38
CA LYS A 2 11.20 28.00 9.14
C LYS A 2 10.71 28.31 10.56
N ILE A 3 9.80 27.48 11.06
CA ILE A 3 9.35 27.49 12.47
C ILE A 3 10.02 26.33 13.22
N PRO A 4 10.21 26.44 14.55
CA PRO A 4 10.78 25.33 15.32
C PRO A 4 9.87 24.10 15.26
N PHE A 5 10.47 22.90 15.29
CA PHE A 5 9.72 21.65 15.22
C PHE A 5 8.77 21.50 16.41
N HIS A 6 9.28 21.73 17.62
CA HIS A 6 8.47 21.83 18.84
C HIS A 6 8.14 23.30 19.10
N PRO A 7 6.87 23.64 19.45
CA PRO A 7 5.75 22.74 19.69
C PRO A 7 4.90 22.38 18.46
N PHE A 8 5.11 23.07 17.33
CA PHE A 8 4.15 23.08 16.22
C PHE A 8 3.94 21.73 15.53
N PHE A 9 5.01 21.11 15.04
CA PHE A 9 4.91 19.81 14.37
C PHE A 9 4.63 18.69 15.36
N THR A 10 5.12 18.79 16.60
CA THR A 10 4.81 17.83 17.66
C THR A 10 3.30 17.73 17.91
N PHE A 11 2.60 18.85 18.10
CA PHE A 11 1.15 18.83 18.30
C PHE A 11 0.40 18.40 17.04
N LYS A 12 0.85 18.82 15.85
CA LYS A 12 0.27 18.40 14.57
C LYS A 12 0.33 16.87 14.40
N ASP A 13 1.49 16.29 14.64
CA ASP A 13 1.72 14.85 14.48
C ASP A 13 0.95 14.05 15.55
N LEU A 14 0.87 14.56 16.78
CA LEU A 14 0.08 13.95 17.86
C LEU A 14 -1.41 13.87 17.52
N ILE A 15 -1.98 14.92 16.92
CA ILE A 15 -3.37 14.90 16.45
C ILE A 15 -3.56 13.81 15.39
N GLY A 16 -2.65 13.71 14.41
CA GLY A 16 -2.67 12.65 13.41
C GLY A 16 -2.60 11.24 14.03
N GLY A 17 -1.73 11.05 15.03
CA GLY A 17 -1.61 9.80 15.77
C GLY A 17 -2.88 9.42 16.54
N VAL A 18 -3.52 10.38 17.22
CA VAL A 18 -4.79 10.15 17.93
C VAL A 18 -5.90 9.74 16.97
N ILE A 19 -6.01 10.39 15.81
CA ILE A 19 -7.01 10.03 14.79
C ILE A 19 -6.76 8.61 14.26
N LEU A 20 -5.51 8.24 13.96
CA LEU A 20 -5.18 6.89 13.51
C LEU A 20 -5.53 5.84 14.56
N MET A 21 -5.18 6.08 15.82
CA MET A 21 -5.49 5.17 16.92
C MET A 21 -7.00 5.05 17.16
N PHE A 22 -7.75 6.14 16.99
CA PHE A 22 -9.21 6.11 17.09
C PHE A 22 -9.82 5.17 16.04
N PHE A 23 -9.43 5.28 14.77
CA PHE A 23 -9.94 4.38 13.73
C PHE A 23 -9.48 2.93 13.94
N LEU A 24 -8.23 2.73 14.37
CA LEU A 24 -7.71 1.39 14.65
C LEU A 24 -8.47 0.71 15.79
N THR A 25 -8.73 1.43 16.88
CA THR A 25 -9.48 0.89 18.03
C THR A 25 -10.93 0.58 17.68
N ILE A 26 -11.58 1.40 16.85
CA ILE A 26 -12.92 1.07 16.33
C ILE A 26 -12.87 -0.22 15.51
N LEU A 27 -11.93 -0.36 14.58
CA LEU A 27 -11.79 -1.56 13.75
C LEU A 27 -11.62 -2.81 14.61
N THR A 28 -10.67 -2.79 15.56
CA THR A 28 -10.34 -3.97 16.36
C THR A 28 -11.43 -4.35 17.35
N LEU A 29 -12.15 -3.39 17.93
CA LEU A 29 -13.20 -3.67 18.91
C LEU A 29 -14.54 -4.04 18.27
N THR A 30 -14.87 -3.47 17.11
CA THR A 30 -16.17 -3.72 16.46
C THR A 30 -16.15 -4.88 15.47
N ASN A 31 -15.12 -5.00 14.63
CA ASN A 31 -15.01 -6.02 13.59
C ASN A 31 -13.55 -6.45 13.37
N PRO A 32 -12.93 -7.19 14.31
CA PRO A 32 -11.52 -7.55 14.26
C PRO A 32 -11.13 -8.36 13.02
N TYR A 33 -12.09 -9.07 12.42
CA TYR A 33 -11.85 -9.95 11.26
C TYR A 33 -12.25 -9.33 9.92
N LEU A 34 -12.61 -8.04 9.88
CA LEU A 34 -13.06 -7.38 8.65
C LEU A 34 -12.02 -7.44 7.51
N LEU A 35 -10.74 -7.41 7.85
CA LEU A 35 -9.62 -7.42 6.89
C LEU A 35 -8.98 -8.80 6.73
N GLY A 36 -9.48 -9.82 7.43
CA GLY A 36 -8.94 -11.18 7.42
C GLY A 36 -9.72 -12.11 6.50
N ASP A 37 -9.07 -13.18 6.06
CA ASP A 37 -9.72 -14.23 5.28
C ASP A 37 -10.28 -15.32 6.22
N PRO A 38 -11.58 -15.70 6.11
CA PRO A 38 -12.17 -16.75 6.94
C PRO A 38 -11.49 -18.12 6.75
N ASP A 39 -10.88 -18.40 5.60
CA ASP A 39 -10.20 -19.68 5.34
C ASP A 39 -8.98 -19.87 6.27
N ASN A 40 -8.41 -18.80 6.81
CA ASN A 40 -7.30 -18.85 7.76
C ASN A 40 -7.67 -19.39 9.16
N PHE A 41 -8.98 -19.57 9.45
CA PHE A 41 -9.42 -20.26 10.67
C PHE A 41 -9.43 -21.79 10.53
N ILE A 42 -9.26 -22.31 9.31
CA ILE A 42 -9.18 -23.74 9.05
C ILE A 42 -7.72 -24.18 9.24
N PRO A 43 -7.44 -25.27 10.00
CA PRO A 43 -6.08 -25.79 10.14
C PRO A 43 -5.46 -26.14 8.79
N ALA A 44 -4.16 -25.85 8.62
CA ALA A 44 -3.46 -26.07 7.36
C ALA A 44 -3.47 -27.54 6.93
N ASN A 45 -3.83 -27.79 5.67
CA ASN A 45 -3.77 -29.11 5.04
C ASN A 45 -2.91 -29.05 3.76
N PRO A 46 -1.70 -29.63 3.74
CA PRO A 46 -0.82 -29.59 2.58
C PRO A 46 -1.38 -30.28 1.32
N LEU A 47 -2.38 -31.15 1.47
CA LEU A 47 -2.96 -31.93 0.36
C LEU A 47 -4.16 -31.23 -0.30
N VAL A 48 -4.67 -30.14 0.28
CA VAL A 48 -5.91 -29.48 -0.18
C VAL A 48 -5.71 -27.97 -0.22
N THR A 49 -5.89 -27.37 -1.39
CA THR A 49 -5.97 -25.92 -1.55
C THR A 49 -7.42 -25.46 -1.53
N PRO A 50 -7.78 -24.42 -0.75
CA PRO A 50 -9.12 -23.83 -0.78
C PRO A 50 -9.50 -23.31 -2.17
N VAL A 51 -10.80 -23.31 -2.48
CA VAL A 51 -11.33 -22.92 -3.80
C VAL A 51 -11.12 -21.42 -4.07
N HIS A 52 -11.27 -20.57 -3.04
CA HIS A 52 -11.17 -19.12 -3.15
C HIS A 52 -9.86 -18.56 -2.57
N ILE A 53 -8.72 -19.23 -2.84
CA ILE A 53 -7.42 -18.78 -2.32
C ILE A 53 -7.04 -17.38 -2.84
N GLN A 54 -6.78 -16.47 -1.90
CA GLN A 54 -6.34 -15.11 -2.16
C GLN A 54 -5.31 -14.68 -1.11
N PRO A 55 -4.38 -13.79 -1.46
CA PRO A 55 -3.48 -13.21 -0.48
C PRO A 55 -4.20 -12.12 0.33
N GLU A 56 -3.53 -11.61 1.35
CA GLU A 56 -4.03 -10.47 2.12
C GLU A 56 -4.19 -9.21 1.25
N TRP A 57 -5.08 -8.31 1.68
CA TRP A 57 -5.52 -7.16 0.89
C TRP A 57 -4.36 -6.26 0.42
N TYR A 58 -3.32 -6.09 1.23
CA TYR A 58 -2.14 -5.28 0.89
C TYR A 58 -1.23 -5.94 -0.16
N PHE A 59 -1.39 -7.23 -0.45
CA PHE A 59 -0.66 -7.94 -1.52
C PHE A 59 -1.46 -8.13 -2.81
N LEU A 60 -2.76 -7.76 -2.83
CA LEU A 60 -3.62 -7.95 -4.00
C LEU A 60 -3.08 -7.28 -5.26
N PHE A 61 -2.46 -6.10 -5.15
CA PHE A 61 -1.88 -5.41 -6.31
C PHE A 61 -0.75 -6.24 -6.96
N ALA A 62 0.16 -6.80 -6.15
CA ALA A 62 1.28 -7.59 -6.64
C ALA A 62 0.81 -8.91 -7.23
N TYR A 63 -0.20 -9.53 -6.60
CA TYR A 63 -0.84 -10.73 -7.08
C TYR A 63 -1.58 -10.54 -8.41
N ALA A 64 -2.27 -9.41 -8.58
CA ALA A 64 -2.92 -9.06 -9.84
C ALA A 64 -1.90 -8.91 -10.98
N ILE A 65 -0.76 -8.25 -10.71
CA ILE A 65 0.35 -8.13 -11.68
C ILE A 65 0.89 -9.54 -12.02
N LEU A 66 1.17 -10.37 -11.02
CA LEU A 66 1.70 -11.72 -11.20
C LEU A 66 0.79 -12.60 -12.07
N ARG A 67 -0.54 -12.54 -11.86
CA ARG A 67 -1.53 -13.35 -12.59
C ARG A 67 -1.87 -12.81 -13.99
N SER A 68 -1.60 -11.54 -14.26
CA SER A 68 -1.88 -10.94 -15.58
C SER A 68 -0.92 -11.42 -16.68
N ILE A 69 0.25 -11.96 -16.30
CA ILE A 69 1.25 -12.46 -17.24
C ILE A 69 1.19 -13.99 -17.28
N PRO A 70 0.81 -14.61 -18.41
CA PRO A 70 0.70 -16.07 -18.56
C PRO A 70 2.09 -16.74 -18.73
N ASN A 71 3.09 -16.30 -17.96
CA ASN A 71 4.44 -16.87 -17.94
C ASN A 71 5.00 -16.82 -16.50
N LYS A 72 5.48 -17.96 -15.99
CA LYS A 72 5.98 -18.07 -14.61
C LYS A 72 7.14 -17.13 -14.31
N LEU A 73 8.14 -17.07 -15.19
CA LEU A 73 9.32 -16.21 -15.01
C LEU A 73 8.97 -14.74 -15.28
N GLY A 74 8.19 -14.46 -16.33
CA GLY A 74 7.73 -13.11 -16.66
C GLY A 74 6.89 -12.46 -15.56
N GLY A 75 5.98 -13.22 -14.94
CA GLY A 75 5.16 -12.74 -13.83
C GLY A 75 6.00 -12.37 -12.60
N VAL A 76 7.00 -13.21 -12.24
CA VAL A 76 7.91 -12.92 -11.12
C VAL A 76 8.76 -11.68 -11.41
N ILE A 77 9.29 -11.54 -12.63
CA ILE A 77 10.03 -10.33 -13.03
C ILE A 77 9.14 -9.09 -12.92
N ALA A 78 7.91 -9.15 -13.42
CA ALA A 78 6.98 -8.01 -13.37
C ALA A 78 6.61 -7.62 -11.94
N LEU A 79 6.42 -8.60 -11.05
CA LEU A 79 6.19 -8.34 -9.62
C LEU A 79 7.36 -7.58 -9.00
N VAL A 80 8.60 -8.03 -9.23
CA VAL A 80 9.79 -7.34 -8.69
C VAL A 80 9.90 -5.93 -9.29
N MET A 81 9.68 -5.80 -10.60
CA MET A 81 9.72 -4.51 -11.28
C MET A 81 8.64 -3.53 -10.79
N SER A 82 7.48 -4.01 -10.33
CA SER A 82 6.41 -3.17 -9.79
C SER A 82 6.82 -2.37 -8.55
N ILE A 83 7.80 -2.89 -7.79
CA ILE A 83 8.38 -2.21 -6.62
C ILE A 83 9.61 -1.42 -7.05
N LEU A 84 10.50 -2.01 -7.87
CA LEU A 84 11.75 -1.37 -8.30
C LEU A 84 11.52 -0.11 -9.14
N ILE A 85 10.39 0.02 -9.84
CA ILE A 85 10.07 1.23 -10.60
C ILE A 85 10.07 2.50 -9.73
N LEU A 86 9.79 2.38 -8.42
CA LEU A 86 9.83 3.49 -7.48
C LEU A 86 11.24 4.09 -7.32
N ILE A 87 12.29 3.27 -7.46
CA ILE A 87 13.69 3.70 -7.36
C ILE A 87 14.09 4.54 -8.57
N ILE A 88 13.43 4.34 -9.71
CA ILE A 88 13.70 5.05 -10.96
C ILE A 88 13.04 6.44 -10.98
N LEU A 89 11.99 6.67 -10.17
CA LEU A 89 11.25 7.95 -10.10
C LEU A 89 12.13 9.22 -9.98
N PRO A 90 13.13 9.31 -9.07
CA PRO A 90 13.96 10.51 -8.98
C PRO A 90 14.77 10.80 -10.24
N PHE A 91 15.03 9.80 -11.09
CA PHE A 91 15.83 9.94 -12.32
C PHE A 91 14.99 10.26 -13.55
N THR A 92 13.70 9.94 -13.55
CA THR A 92 12.79 10.18 -14.70
C THR A 92 12.03 11.50 -14.61
N PHE A 93 11.95 12.10 -13.42
CA PHE A 93 11.24 13.36 -13.21
C PHE A 93 12.04 14.58 -13.70
N ASN A 94 11.88 14.93 -14.98
CA ASN A 94 12.39 16.17 -15.57
C ASN A 94 11.44 17.36 -15.33
N LYS A 95 11.19 17.72 -14.07
CA LYS A 95 10.39 18.90 -13.71
C LYS A 95 11.28 20.10 -13.37
N LYS A 96 10.84 21.28 -13.79
CA LYS A 96 11.50 22.56 -13.48
C LYS A 96 11.16 23.06 -12.07
N ILE A 97 10.01 22.67 -11.53
CA ILE A 97 9.52 23.08 -10.20
C ILE A 97 9.27 21.81 -9.38
N GLN A 98 9.67 21.83 -8.10
CA GLN A 98 9.42 20.73 -7.19
C GLN A 98 7.92 20.63 -6.86
N GLY A 99 7.38 19.40 -6.90
CA GLY A 99 5.98 19.13 -6.63
C GLY A 99 5.11 18.98 -7.88
N ILE A 100 3.82 18.69 -7.67
CA ILE A 100 2.83 18.51 -8.75
C ILE A 100 1.87 19.70 -8.81
N GLN A 101 1.89 20.60 -7.82
CA GLN A 101 0.94 21.72 -7.67
C GLN A 101 0.87 22.65 -8.90
N PHE A 102 1.99 22.86 -9.60
CA PHE A 102 2.08 23.73 -10.78
C PHE A 102 2.02 22.97 -12.11
N TYR A 103 1.64 21.69 -12.09
CA TYR A 103 1.55 20.84 -13.27
C TYR A 103 0.15 20.21 -13.35
N PRO A 104 -0.87 20.92 -13.89
CA PRO A 104 -2.26 20.46 -13.89
C PRO A 104 -2.46 19.10 -14.55
N ILE A 105 -1.78 18.84 -15.68
CA ILE A 105 -1.84 17.54 -16.36
C ILE A 105 -1.34 16.42 -15.44
N ASN A 106 -0.26 16.67 -14.70
CA ASN A 106 0.29 15.71 -13.77
C ASN A 106 -0.58 15.51 -12.52
N GLN A 107 -1.35 16.53 -12.08
CA GLN A 107 -2.33 16.38 -10.99
C GLN A 107 -3.53 15.50 -11.38
N ILE A 108 -3.85 15.42 -12.67
CA ILE A 108 -4.94 14.56 -13.14
C ILE A 108 -4.45 13.11 -13.28
N MET A 109 -3.18 12.91 -13.61
CA MET A 109 -2.59 11.57 -13.75
C MET A 109 -2.21 10.90 -12.42
N PHE A 110 -2.10 11.65 -11.32
CA PHE A 110 -1.69 11.16 -9.98
C PHE A 110 -2.61 11.72 -8.90
#